data_AF-A0A4Q6AFW7-F1
#
_entry.id   AF-A0A4Q6AFW7-F1
#
_cell.length_a   1.000
_cell.length_b   1.000
_cell.length_c   1.000
_cell.angle_alpha   90.00
_cell.angle_beta   90.00
_cell.angle_gamma   90.00
#
_symmetry.space_group_name_H-M   'P 1'
#
loop_
_entity.id
_entity.type
_entity.pdbx_description
1 polymer ?
#
loop_
_entity_poly.entity_id
_entity_poly.type
_entity_poly.pdbx_seq_one_letter_code
_entity_poly.pdbx_strand_id
1 'polypeptide(L)'
;MKNWLLFLGTIVVVFLLAMLVYSIMDRRTEGRFAYKAQVALEGIEPRDSLWGMNYPRQYQSYQKTMDTSFKSKYNTSGFRDALEQDPETIILWAGYSFSKGYNQPRGHNHAVRDVLASVRIGAPVDSANTSIPSTCWTCKSPDVPRLMSELGVKEFYSKKLPDFGNQVINPIGCADCHDPKTMNLTITRPALIEAFKTNGRDINNASHQEMR
;
A
#
# COMPACT_ATOMS: atom_id res chain seq x y z
N MET A 1 38.84 -12.40 49.54
CA MET A 1 38.20 -11.30 48.76
C MET A 1 38.04 -11.65 47.28
N LYS A 2 39.10 -12.08 46.58
CA LYS A 2 39.06 -12.43 45.14
C LYS A 2 38.01 -13.51 44.77
N ASN A 3 37.88 -14.56 45.58
CA ASN A 3 36.91 -15.64 45.34
C ASN A 3 35.45 -15.21 45.56
N TRP A 4 35.21 -14.27 46.47
CA TRP A 4 33.88 -13.71 46.75
C TRP A 4 33.42 -12.76 45.65
N LEU A 5 34.35 -11.99 45.07
CA LEU A 5 34.08 -11.15 43.89
C LEU A 5 33.76 -11.99 42.65
N LEU A 6 34.49 -13.08 42.42
CA LEU A 6 34.20 -14.01 41.33
C LEU A 6 32.82 -14.67 41.52
N PHE A 7 32.52 -15.13 42.74
CA PHE A 7 31.23 -15.74 43.06
C PHE A 7 30.03 -14.79 42.82
N LEU A 8 30.11 -13.56 43.34
CA LEU A 8 29.08 -12.54 43.12
C LEU A 8 28.95 -12.17 41.62
N GLY A 9 30.08 -12.07 40.91
CA GLY A 9 30.09 -11.85 39.47
C GLY A 9 29.36 -12.95 38.70
N THR A 10 29.62 -14.22 39.02
CA THR A 10 28.89 -15.35 38.41
C THR A 10 27.40 -15.34 38.71
N ILE A 11 26.99 -14.98 39.93
CA ILE A 11 25.55 -14.88 40.28
C ILE A 11 24.87 -13.83 39.41
N VAL A 12 25.49 -12.65 39.24
CA VAL A 12 24.95 -11.57 38.41
C VAL A 12 24.83 -12.03 36.95
N VAL A 13 25.86 -12.69 36.41
CA VAL A 13 25.83 -13.19 35.03
C VAL A 13 24.72 -14.24 34.84
N VAL A 14 24.60 -15.21 35.75
CA VAL A 14 23.55 -16.24 35.68
C VAL A 14 22.16 -15.62 35.79
N PHE A 15 21.98 -14.63 36.67
CA PHE A 15 20.73 -13.89 36.79
C PHE A 15 20.35 -13.16 35.50
N LEU A 16 21.29 -12.46 34.88
CA LEU A 16 21.05 -11.76 33.61
C LEU A 16 20.74 -12.73 32.47
N LEU A 17 21.43 -13.89 32.41
CA LEU A 17 21.14 -14.93 31.44
C LEU A 17 19.75 -15.55 31.65
N ALA A 18 19.35 -15.81 32.90
CA ALA A 18 18.01 -16.31 33.23
C ALA A 18 16.93 -15.31 32.83
N MET A 19 17.14 -14.01 33.09
CA MET A 19 16.22 -12.95 32.69
C MET A 19 16.11 -12.82 31.16
N LEU A 20 17.23 -12.97 30.44
CA LEU A 20 17.23 -12.99 28.98
C LEU A 20 16.46 -14.20 28.42
N VAL A 21 16.69 -15.40 28.98
CA VAL A 21 15.95 -16.61 28.58
C VAL A 21 14.46 -16.45 28.84
N TYR A 22 14.08 -15.94 30.02
CA TYR A 22 12.68 -15.66 30.34
C TYR A 22 12.05 -14.68 29.35
N SER A 23 12.73 -13.56 29.04
CA SER A 23 12.29 -12.59 28.04
C SER A 23 12.11 -13.24 26.66
N ILE A 24 13.09 -14.02 26.19
CA ILE A 24 12.98 -14.72 24.89
C ILE A 24 11.79 -15.69 24.88
N MET A 25 11.61 -16.47 25.94
CA MET A 25 10.50 -17.42 26.04
C MET A 25 9.15 -16.69 26.04
N ASP A 26 9.01 -15.65 26.86
CA ASP A 26 7.79 -14.86 26.99
C ASP A 26 7.42 -14.18 25.66
N ARG A 27 8.38 -13.53 25.00
CA ARG A 27 8.17 -12.93 23.66
C ARG A 27 7.84 -13.97 22.59
N ARG A 28 8.41 -15.17 22.68
CA ARG A 28 8.11 -16.27 21.75
C ARG A 28 6.72 -16.84 21.99
N THR A 29 6.26 -16.91 23.24
CA THR A 29 4.88 -17.30 23.57
C THR A 29 3.88 -16.22 23.17
N GLU A 30 4.17 -14.93 23.44
CA GLU A 30 3.38 -13.81 22.93
C GLU A 30 3.26 -13.88 21.41
N GLY A 31 4.37 -14.11 20.69
CA GLY A 31 4.36 -14.24 19.23
C GLY A 31 3.48 -15.37 18.69
N ARG A 32 3.24 -16.43 19.46
CA ARG A 32 2.34 -17.54 19.08
C ARG A 32 0.87 -17.19 19.23
N PHE A 33 0.52 -16.31 20.17
CA PHE A 33 -0.87 -15.93 20.46
C PHE A 33 -1.25 -14.51 19.98
N ALA A 34 -0.26 -13.70 19.60
CA ALA A 34 -0.46 -12.32 19.15
C ALA A 34 -1.30 -12.20 17.86
N TYR A 35 -1.40 -13.27 17.07
CA TYR A 35 -2.04 -13.27 15.75
C TYR A 35 -3.32 -14.12 15.68
N LYS A 36 -4.12 -14.14 16.76
CA LYS A 36 -5.49 -14.64 16.62
C LYS A 36 -6.30 -13.59 15.85
N ALA A 37 -6.66 -13.91 14.60
CA ALA A 37 -7.52 -13.05 13.80
C ALA A 37 -8.84 -12.77 14.56
N GLN A 38 -9.16 -11.49 14.73
CA GLN A 38 -10.41 -11.03 15.33
C GLN A 38 -11.56 -11.12 14.34
N VAL A 39 -11.27 -10.90 13.06
CA VAL A 39 -12.23 -11.01 11.95
C VAL A 39 -11.68 -11.88 10.83
N ALA A 40 -12.57 -12.59 10.14
CA ALA A 40 -12.24 -13.29 8.91
C ALA A 40 -12.06 -12.28 7.76
N LEU A 41 -10.97 -12.42 7.02
CA LEU A 41 -10.76 -11.70 5.76
C LEU A 41 -11.05 -12.69 4.63
N GLU A 42 -12.13 -12.45 3.89
CA GLU A 42 -12.60 -13.32 2.81
C GLU A 42 -12.34 -12.69 1.44
N GLY A 43 -12.03 -13.52 0.44
CA GLY A 43 -11.80 -13.06 -0.93
C GLY A 43 -10.71 -11.99 -1.02
N ILE A 44 -10.96 -10.93 -1.79
CA ILE A 44 -10.14 -9.72 -1.84
C ILE A 44 -10.85 -8.68 -1.00
N GLU A 45 -10.45 -8.52 0.26
CA GLU A 45 -11.08 -7.57 1.19
C GLU A 45 -10.44 -6.17 1.06
N PRO A 46 -11.11 -5.19 0.43
CA PRO A 46 -10.49 -3.89 0.16
C PRO A 46 -10.49 -2.94 1.36
N ARG A 47 -11.24 -3.23 2.44
CA ARG A 47 -11.41 -2.31 3.57
C ARG A 47 -10.30 -2.48 4.60
N ASP A 48 -9.33 -1.58 4.59
CA ASP A 48 -8.20 -1.60 5.53
C ASP A 48 -8.59 -1.58 7.01
N SER A 49 -9.77 -1.04 7.36
CA SER A 49 -10.27 -1.07 8.73
C SER A 49 -10.48 -2.49 9.27
N LEU A 50 -10.87 -3.45 8.41
CA LEU A 50 -11.01 -4.85 8.81
C LEU A 50 -9.64 -5.50 9.00
N TRP A 51 -8.67 -5.19 8.14
CA TRP A 51 -7.29 -5.61 8.32
C TRP A 51 -6.70 -5.03 9.62
N GLY A 52 -7.04 -3.79 9.96
CA GLY A 52 -6.59 -3.13 11.18
C GLY A 52 -7.08 -3.77 12.49
N MET A 53 -8.18 -4.52 12.48
CA MET A 53 -8.60 -5.32 13.64
C MET A 53 -7.67 -6.50 13.89
N ASN A 54 -7.13 -7.10 12.81
CA ASN A 54 -6.17 -8.20 12.90
C ASN A 54 -4.72 -7.71 13.04
N TYR A 55 -4.38 -6.55 12.46
CA TYR A 55 -3.02 -6.01 12.35
C TYR A 55 -2.94 -4.53 12.78
N PRO A 56 -3.28 -4.20 14.05
CA PRO A 56 -3.44 -2.81 14.49
C PRO A 56 -2.17 -1.97 14.38
N ARG A 57 -0.99 -2.57 14.59
CA ARG A 57 0.29 -1.85 14.49
C ARG A 57 0.62 -1.45 13.05
N GLN A 58 0.41 -2.35 12.10
CA GLN A 58 0.63 -2.12 10.67
C GLN A 58 -0.38 -1.10 10.16
N TYR A 59 -1.65 -1.26 10.51
CA TYR A 59 -2.70 -0.32 10.16
C TYR A 59 -2.41 1.08 10.70
N GLN A 60 -2.04 1.22 11.99
CA GLN A 60 -1.69 2.53 12.56
C GLN A 60 -0.48 3.16 11.85
N SER A 61 0.52 2.36 11.44
CA SER A 61 1.64 2.85 10.65
C SER A 61 1.20 3.33 9.26
N TYR A 62 0.32 2.58 8.60
CA TYR A 62 -0.26 2.96 7.31
C TYR A 62 -1.09 4.24 7.40
N GLN A 63 -1.89 4.42 8.46
CA GLN A 63 -2.67 5.64 8.69
C GLN A 63 -1.81 6.91 8.77
N LYS A 64 -0.52 6.80 9.15
CA LYS A 64 0.40 7.94 9.14
C LYS A 64 0.62 8.53 7.75
N THR A 65 0.32 7.82 6.66
CA THR A 65 0.38 8.40 5.31
C THR A 65 -0.71 9.46 5.07
N MET A 66 -1.67 9.62 5.97
CA MET A 66 -2.60 10.74 5.94
C MET A 66 -1.90 12.07 6.28
N ASP A 67 -0.81 12.04 7.06
CA ASP A 67 -0.04 13.23 7.40
C ASP A 67 0.61 13.84 6.15
N THR A 68 0.31 15.11 5.92
CA THR A 68 0.79 15.90 4.79
C THR A 68 1.71 17.05 5.21
N SER A 69 2.24 17.00 6.43
CA SER A 69 3.06 18.07 7.02
C SER A 69 4.50 18.11 6.50
N PHE A 70 5.04 16.96 6.05
CA PHE A 70 6.43 16.88 5.59
C PHE A 70 6.66 17.73 4.32
N LYS A 71 7.70 18.56 4.37
CA LYS A 71 8.22 19.35 3.26
C LYS A 71 9.75 19.33 3.29
N SER A 72 10.37 19.11 2.14
CA SER A 72 11.80 19.25 1.92
C SER A 72 12.09 20.10 0.68
N LYS A 73 13.37 20.29 0.38
CA LYS A 73 13.83 21.01 -0.81
C LYS A 73 13.20 20.45 -2.09
N TYR A 74 13.17 19.13 -2.23
CA TYR A 74 12.75 18.47 -3.47
C TYR A 74 11.40 17.75 -3.35
N ASN A 75 11.00 17.32 -2.15
CA ASN A 75 9.82 16.49 -1.96
C ASN A 75 8.86 17.07 -0.92
N THR A 76 7.63 16.56 -0.93
CA THR A 76 6.57 16.94 0.00
C THR A 76 5.64 15.75 0.20
N SER A 77 4.96 15.71 1.35
CA SER A 77 3.80 14.84 1.57
C SER A 77 2.47 15.59 1.44
N GLY A 78 2.52 16.92 1.33
CA GLY A 78 1.36 17.76 1.07
C GLY A 78 1.27 18.22 -0.37
N PHE A 79 0.15 18.88 -0.67
CA PHE A 79 -0.13 19.42 -1.99
C PHE A 79 0.94 20.44 -2.40
N ARG A 80 1.51 20.24 -3.57
CA ARG A 80 2.43 21.17 -4.24
C ARG A 80 2.24 20.99 -5.74
N ASP A 81 1.91 22.07 -6.43
CA ASP A 81 1.73 22.05 -7.88
C ASP A 81 3.10 21.95 -8.55
N ALA A 82 3.32 20.88 -9.31
CA ALA A 82 4.58 20.68 -10.02
C ALA A 82 4.66 21.52 -11.31
N LEU A 83 3.52 21.94 -11.87
CA LEU A 83 3.50 22.86 -13.01
C LEU A 83 3.84 24.29 -12.61
N GLU A 84 3.52 24.70 -11.37
CA GLU A 84 3.98 25.98 -10.82
C GLU A 84 5.49 25.99 -10.59
N GLN A 85 6.06 24.85 -10.21
CA GLN A 85 7.50 24.69 -10.00
C GLN A 85 8.29 24.76 -11.31
N ASP A 86 7.81 24.06 -12.34
CA ASP A 86 8.46 23.94 -13.64
C ASP A 86 7.49 24.28 -14.79
N PRO A 87 7.18 25.56 -15.04
CA PRO A 87 6.13 25.99 -15.99
C PRO A 87 6.36 25.57 -17.45
N GLU A 88 7.61 25.36 -17.86
CA GLU A 88 7.95 24.85 -19.20
C GLU A 88 7.33 23.47 -19.46
N THR A 89 7.05 22.71 -18.40
CA THR A 89 6.37 21.41 -18.46
C THR A 89 4.96 21.54 -19.06
N ILE A 90 4.28 22.67 -18.86
CA ILE A 90 2.98 22.96 -19.47
C ILE A 90 3.10 22.98 -21.01
N ILE A 91 4.19 23.58 -21.51
CA ILE A 91 4.48 23.67 -22.95
C ILE A 91 4.83 22.29 -23.50
N LEU A 92 5.68 21.54 -22.79
CA LEU A 92 6.07 20.18 -23.20
C LEU A 92 4.88 19.22 -23.26
N TRP A 93 3.86 19.42 -22.43
CA TRP A 93 2.64 18.61 -22.39
C TRP A 93 1.42 19.29 -23.03
N ALA A 94 1.65 20.31 -23.87
CA ALA A 94 0.57 20.99 -24.57
C ALA A 94 -0.26 19.98 -25.39
N GLY A 95 -1.58 20.07 -25.25
CA GLY A 95 -2.51 19.12 -25.87
C GLY A 95 -2.77 17.82 -25.08
N TYR A 96 -2.08 17.60 -23.95
CA TYR A 96 -2.28 16.43 -23.10
C TYR A 96 -2.82 16.80 -21.72
N SER A 97 -3.58 15.91 -21.06
CA SER A 97 -4.25 16.22 -19.79
C SER A 97 -3.31 16.64 -18.66
N PHE A 98 -2.03 16.27 -18.71
CA PHE A 98 -1.05 16.66 -17.70
C PHE A 98 -0.71 18.16 -17.72
N SER A 99 -0.86 18.86 -18.85
CA SER A 99 -0.68 20.33 -18.87
C SER A 99 -1.79 21.09 -18.15
N LYS A 100 -2.91 20.43 -17.85
CA LYS A 100 -4.03 21.02 -17.08
C LYS A 100 -3.76 21.05 -15.57
N GLY A 101 -2.99 20.08 -15.07
CA GLY A 101 -2.68 19.97 -13.65
C GLY A 101 -1.88 18.72 -13.30
N TYR A 102 -0.77 18.92 -12.60
CA TYR A 102 0.12 17.87 -12.16
C TYR A 102 0.72 18.26 -10.81
N ASN A 103 0.45 17.46 -9.78
CA ASN A 103 0.86 17.75 -8.41
C ASN A 103 1.90 16.72 -7.96
N GLN A 104 2.77 17.14 -7.05
CA GLN A 104 3.66 16.22 -6.34
C GLN A 104 2.86 15.10 -5.64
N PRO A 105 3.37 13.85 -5.62
CA PRO A 105 2.68 12.76 -4.97
C PRO A 105 2.63 12.94 -3.47
N ARG A 106 1.64 12.31 -2.84
CA ARG A 106 1.50 12.23 -1.37
C ARG A 106 1.12 10.82 -0.93
N GLY A 107 0.88 10.65 0.37
CA GLY A 107 0.65 9.36 0.98
C GLY A 107 -0.53 8.56 0.39
N HIS A 108 -0.41 7.23 0.42
CA HIS A 108 -1.35 6.29 -0.19
C HIS A 108 -2.82 6.47 0.23
N ASN A 109 -3.09 6.85 1.48
CA ASN A 109 -4.43 7.17 1.96
C ASN A 109 -5.17 8.25 1.14
N HIS A 110 -4.46 9.07 0.37
CA HIS A 110 -5.05 10.10 -0.48
C HIS A 110 -5.28 9.65 -1.93
N ALA A 111 -4.85 8.44 -2.31
CA ALA A 111 -4.78 8.03 -3.73
C ALA A 111 -6.10 8.16 -4.50
N VAL A 112 -7.21 7.66 -3.94
CA VAL A 112 -8.54 7.76 -4.58
C VAL A 112 -9.02 9.21 -4.59
N ARG A 113 -8.88 9.92 -3.47
CA ARG A 113 -9.26 11.34 -3.36
C ARG A 113 -8.53 12.20 -4.39
N ASP A 114 -7.24 11.95 -4.60
CA ASP A 114 -6.42 12.72 -5.53
C ASP A 114 -6.74 12.42 -6.99
N VAL A 115 -7.19 11.20 -7.32
CA VAL A 115 -7.74 10.90 -8.64
C VAL A 115 -9.01 11.71 -8.87
N LEU A 116 -9.95 11.66 -7.92
CA LEU A 116 -11.23 12.35 -8.02
C LEU A 116 -11.08 13.89 -8.07
N ALA A 117 -10.09 14.43 -7.36
CA ALA A 117 -9.78 15.86 -7.37
C ALA A 117 -8.91 16.31 -8.57
N SER A 118 -8.44 15.38 -9.40
CA SER A 118 -7.51 15.72 -10.47
C SER A 118 -8.23 16.40 -11.64
N VAL A 119 -7.81 17.62 -11.98
CA VAL A 119 -8.28 18.30 -13.20
C VAL A 119 -7.96 17.53 -14.49
N ARG A 120 -7.03 16.54 -14.44
CA ARG A 120 -6.72 15.67 -15.57
C ARG A 120 -7.90 14.80 -15.98
N ILE A 121 -8.78 14.44 -15.04
CA ILE A 121 -9.95 13.62 -15.31
C ILE A 121 -11.17 14.45 -15.75
N GLY A 122 -11.08 15.78 -15.64
CA GLY A 122 -12.19 16.70 -15.90
C GLY A 122 -13.27 16.62 -14.82
N ALA A 123 -14.51 16.89 -15.21
CA ALA A 123 -15.70 16.77 -14.35
C ALA A 123 -16.73 15.83 -15.01
N PRO A 124 -16.46 14.52 -15.10
CA PRO A 124 -17.36 13.60 -15.75
C PRO A 124 -18.66 13.47 -14.93
N VAL A 125 -19.79 13.86 -15.54
CA VAL A 125 -21.13 13.58 -15.00
C VAL A 125 -21.57 12.14 -15.28
N ASP A 126 -21.06 11.57 -16.36
CA ASP A 126 -21.27 10.21 -16.80
C ASP A 126 -20.07 9.71 -17.61
N SER A 127 -20.15 8.45 -18.02
CA SER A 127 -19.16 7.79 -18.86
C SER A 127 -19.25 8.24 -20.32
N ALA A 128 -20.35 8.85 -20.77
CA ALA A 128 -20.47 9.28 -22.17
C ALA A 128 -19.48 10.39 -22.51
N ASN A 129 -19.25 11.32 -21.58
CA ASN A 129 -18.54 12.57 -21.83
C ASN A 129 -17.05 12.59 -21.41
N THR A 130 -16.48 11.43 -21.06
CA THR A 130 -15.05 11.33 -20.74
C THR A 130 -14.31 10.32 -21.62
N SER A 131 -13.05 10.63 -21.91
CA SER A 131 -12.10 9.75 -22.59
C SER A 131 -11.17 9.02 -21.62
N ILE A 132 -11.30 9.25 -20.31
CA ILE A 132 -10.42 8.65 -19.31
C ILE A 132 -10.81 7.18 -19.08
N PRO A 133 -9.92 6.22 -19.36
CA PRO A 133 -10.22 4.81 -19.19
C PRO A 133 -10.24 4.42 -17.71
N SER A 134 -10.97 3.35 -17.39
CA SER A 134 -10.96 2.72 -16.07
C SER A 134 -9.56 2.30 -15.63
N THR A 135 -8.65 2.03 -16.57
CA THR A 135 -7.24 1.69 -16.32
C THR A 135 -6.53 2.70 -15.42
N CYS A 136 -6.97 3.96 -15.38
CA CYS A 136 -6.45 4.97 -14.45
C CYS A 136 -6.67 4.60 -12.97
N TRP A 137 -7.66 3.76 -12.65
CA TRP A 137 -7.86 3.23 -11.30
C TRP A 137 -6.84 2.17 -10.91
N THR A 138 -6.21 1.48 -11.87
CA THR A 138 -5.45 0.25 -11.66
C THR A 138 -4.48 0.33 -10.48
N CYS A 139 -3.78 1.45 -10.32
CA CYS A 139 -2.78 1.65 -9.27
C CYS A 139 -3.27 2.58 -8.15
N LYS A 140 -4.56 2.56 -7.79
CA LYS A 140 -5.16 3.53 -6.87
C LYS A 140 -5.96 2.93 -5.72
N SER A 141 -6.27 1.63 -5.77
CA SER A 141 -7.17 1.01 -4.81
C SER A 141 -7.13 -0.53 -4.83
N PRO A 142 -7.32 -1.20 -3.69
CA PRO A 142 -7.56 -2.65 -3.62
C PRO A 142 -8.94 -3.06 -4.14
N ASP A 143 -9.84 -2.13 -4.42
CA ASP A 143 -11.09 -2.42 -5.14
C ASP A 143 -10.82 -2.86 -6.58
N VAL A 144 -9.69 -2.50 -7.16
CA VAL A 144 -9.32 -2.88 -8.54
C VAL A 144 -9.20 -4.39 -8.70
N PRO A 145 -8.34 -5.11 -7.95
CA PRO A 145 -8.22 -6.56 -8.10
C PRO A 145 -9.54 -7.27 -7.75
N ARG A 146 -10.34 -6.74 -6.82
CA ARG A 146 -11.72 -7.20 -6.56
C ARG A 146 -12.60 -7.09 -7.80
N LEU A 147 -12.69 -5.90 -8.41
CA LEU A 147 -13.46 -5.65 -9.63
C LEU A 147 -12.96 -6.49 -10.81
N MET A 148 -11.65 -6.65 -10.96
CA MET A 148 -11.06 -7.51 -12.00
C MET A 148 -11.40 -8.99 -11.77
N SER A 149 -11.50 -9.44 -10.51
CA SER A 149 -11.92 -10.80 -10.19
C SER A 149 -13.41 -11.03 -10.45
N GLU A 150 -14.26 -10.01 -10.22
CA GLU A 150 -15.72 -10.10 -10.41
C GLU A 150 -16.12 -9.98 -11.90
N LEU A 151 -15.52 -9.04 -12.63
CA LEU A 151 -15.90 -8.69 -13.99
C LEU A 151 -15.01 -9.33 -15.06
N GLY A 152 -13.79 -9.70 -14.69
CA GLY A 152 -12.70 -10.04 -15.61
C GLY A 152 -11.85 -8.83 -16.01
N VAL A 153 -10.54 -9.06 -16.15
CA VAL A 153 -9.53 -8.03 -16.46
C VAL A 153 -9.84 -7.28 -17.76
N LYS A 154 -10.21 -8.00 -18.81
CA LYS A 154 -10.55 -7.40 -20.12
C LYS A 154 -11.77 -6.50 -20.02
N GLU A 155 -12.79 -6.94 -19.30
CA GLU A 155 -14.02 -6.14 -19.12
C GLU A 155 -13.72 -4.88 -18.32
N PHE A 156 -12.97 -5.00 -17.21
CA PHE A 156 -12.52 -3.86 -16.44
C PHE A 156 -11.85 -2.80 -17.33
N TYR A 157 -10.86 -3.17 -18.15
CA TYR A 157 -10.15 -2.22 -19.02
C TYR A 157 -10.98 -1.63 -20.17
N SER A 158 -12.10 -2.25 -20.52
CA SER A 158 -13.00 -1.71 -21.55
C SER A 158 -13.87 -0.55 -21.06
N LYS A 159 -14.02 -0.42 -19.74
CA LYS A 159 -14.80 0.63 -19.09
C LYS A 159 -14.06 1.97 -19.01
N LYS A 160 -14.79 3.01 -18.61
CA LYS A 160 -14.26 4.35 -18.35
C LYS A 160 -14.11 4.58 -16.85
N LEU A 161 -13.34 5.61 -16.48
CA LEU A 161 -13.09 5.96 -15.08
C LEU A 161 -14.39 6.13 -14.25
N PRO A 162 -15.43 6.84 -14.73
CA PRO A 162 -16.63 7.07 -13.92
C PRO A 162 -17.47 5.83 -13.66
N ASP A 163 -17.38 4.80 -14.52
CA ASP A 163 -18.14 3.54 -14.36
C ASP A 163 -17.86 2.85 -13.02
N PHE A 164 -16.71 3.13 -12.41
CA PHE A 164 -16.29 2.56 -11.13
C PHE A 164 -16.12 3.61 -10.02
N GLY A 165 -16.48 4.87 -10.24
CA GLY A 165 -16.28 5.93 -9.25
C GLY A 165 -17.03 5.72 -7.93
N ASN A 166 -18.12 4.96 -7.95
CA ASN A 166 -18.90 4.57 -6.77
C ASN A 166 -18.45 3.23 -6.15
N GLN A 167 -17.51 2.52 -6.78
CA GLN A 167 -17.02 1.21 -6.33
C GLN A 167 -15.55 1.24 -5.91
N VAL A 168 -14.76 2.14 -6.49
CA VAL A 168 -13.35 2.37 -6.14
C VAL A 168 -13.30 3.47 -5.08
N ILE A 169 -13.54 3.06 -3.83
CA ILE A 169 -13.69 3.99 -2.70
C ILE A 169 -12.60 3.79 -1.63
N ASN A 170 -11.92 2.63 -1.64
CA ASN A 170 -10.84 2.34 -0.71
C ASN A 170 -9.52 2.82 -1.32
N PRO A 171 -8.71 3.64 -0.63
CA PRO A 171 -7.38 4.00 -1.11
C PRO A 171 -6.44 2.79 -1.14
N ILE A 172 -5.27 2.94 -1.76
CA ILE A 172 -4.23 1.91 -1.81
C ILE A 172 -3.98 1.36 -0.40
N GLY A 173 -4.12 0.06 -0.20
CA GLY A 173 -4.25 -0.55 1.12
C GLY A 173 -3.58 -1.92 1.27
N CYS A 174 -3.92 -2.62 2.35
CA CYS A 174 -3.32 -3.89 2.75
C CYS A 174 -3.46 -4.94 1.65
N ALA A 175 -4.67 -5.06 1.09
CA ALA A 175 -5.01 -6.04 0.06
C ALA A 175 -4.34 -5.79 -1.30
N ASP A 176 -3.72 -4.63 -1.54
CA ASP A 176 -2.93 -4.42 -2.75
C ASP A 176 -1.64 -5.27 -2.76
N CYS A 177 -1.11 -5.58 -1.58
CA CYS A 177 0.20 -6.19 -1.41
C CYS A 177 0.19 -7.48 -0.58
N HIS A 178 -0.86 -7.76 0.20
CA HIS A 178 -0.91 -8.91 1.12
C HIS A 178 -2.03 -9.89 0.80
N ASP A 179 -1.73 -11.17 0.91
CA ASP A 179 -2.73 -12.23 0.91
C ASP A 179 -3.53 -12.22 2.23
N PRO A 180 -4.88 -12.20 2.19
CA PRO A 180 -5.71 -12.03 3.39
C PRO A 180 -5.71 -13.22 4.34
N LYS A 181 -5.28 -14.41 3.89
CA LYS A 181 -5.23 -15.62 4.71
C LYS A 181 -3.87 -15.80 5.38
N THR A 182 -2.80 -15.45 4.68
CA THR A 182 -1.43 -15.78 5.07
C THR A 182 -0.57 -14.56 5.41
N MET A 183 -1.01 -13.35 5.03
CA MET A 183 -0.22 -12.10 5.06
C MET A 183 1.05 -12.11 4.21
N ASN A 184 1.27 -13.15 3.41
CA ASN A 184 2.38 -13.18 2.47
C ASN A 184 2.26 -12.04 1.45
N LEU A 185 3.41 -11.54 1.01
CA LEU A 185 3.45 -10.58 -0.10
C LEU A 185 2.88 -11.24 -1.35
N THR A 186 2.00 -10.53 -2.05
CA THR A 186 1.34 -11.00 -3.27
C THR A 186 1.28 -9.90 -4.31
N ILE A 187 1.31 -10.29 -5.58
CA ILE A 187 1.13 -9.37 -6.70
C ILE A 187 -0.30 -9.47 -7.18
N THR A 188 -1.05 -8.40 -6.95
CA THR A 188 -2.48 -8.33 -7.30
C THR A 188 -2.72 -7.77 -8.70
N ARG A 189 -1.69 -7.21 -9.36
CA ARG A 189 -1.84 -6.52 -10.66
C ARG A 189 -1.37 -7.38 -11.81
N PRO A 190 -2.26 -7.70 -12.78
CA PRO A 190 -1.94 -8.61 -13.88
C PRO A 190 -0.81 -8.08 -14.77
N ALA A 191 -0.69 -6.76 -14.94
CA ALA A 191 0.32 -6.16 -15.80
C ALA A 191 1.77 -6.51 -15.38
N LEU A 192 2.04 -6.57 -14.07
CA LEU A 192 3.37 -6.96 -13.58
C LEU A 192 3.65 -8.45 -13.80
N ILE A 193 2.63 -9.30 -13.58
CA ILE A 193 2.71 -10.75 -13.81
C ILE A 193 2.99 -11.03 -15.29
N GLU A 194 2.28 -10.35 -16.19
CA GLU A 194 2.47 -10.44 -17.64
C GLU A 194 3.85 -9.95 -18.07
N ALA A 195 4.34 -8.85 -17.49
CA ALA A 195 5.68 -8.34 -17.74
C ALA A 195 6.75 -9.36 -17.34
N PHE A 196 6.61 -10.01 -16.18
CA PHE A 196 7.53 -11.09 -15.77
C PHE A 196 7.51 -12.26 -16.75
N LYS A 197 6.31 -12.73 -17.13
CA LYS A 197 6.13 -13.84 -18.08
C LYS A 197 6.76 -13.53 -19.44
N THR A 198 6.57 -12.30 -19.94
CA THR A 198 7.16 -11.84 -21.21
C THR A 198 8.69 -11.84 -21.17
N ASN A 199 9.28 -11.60 -20.00
CA ASN A 199 10.73 -11.67 -19.79
C ASN A 199 11.23 -13.09 -19.45
N GLY A 200 10.41 -14.14 -19.64
CA GLY A 200 10.78 -15.52 -19.33
C GLY A 200 10.95 -15.81 -17.84
N ARG A 201 10.37 -14.98 -16.96
CA ARG A 201 10.42 -15.14 -15.51
C ARG A 201 9.04 -15.47 -14.96
N ASP A 202 8.98 -16.27 -13.90
CA ASP A 202 7.77 -16.45 -13.11
C ASP A 202 7.88 -15.61 -11.83
N ILE A 203 6.91 -14.74 -11.62
CA ILE A 203 6.87 -13.86 -10.45
C ILE A 203 6.70 -14.65 -9.14
N ASN A 204 6.15 -15.86 -9.20
CA ASN A 204 6.03 -16.75 -8.03
C ASN A 204 7.38 -17.32 -7.57
N ASN A 205 8.40 -17.26 -8.43
CA ASN A 205 9.77 -17.64 -8.08
C ASN A 205 10.60 -16.47 -7.53
N ALA A 206 10.02 -15.26 -7.45
CA ALA A 206 10.71 -14.11 -6.87
C ALA A 206 11.07 -14.38 -5.41
N SER A 207 12.31 -14.09 -5.04
CA SER A 207 12.74 -14.14 -3.66
C SER A 207 11.98 -13.11 -2.81
N HIS A 208 11.92 -13.32 -1.50
CA HIS A 208 11.30 -12.35 -0.59
C HIS A 208 11.91 -10.95 -0.71
N GLN A 209 13.20 -10.84 -1.05
CA GLN A 209 13.87 -9.56 -1.23
C GLN A 209 13.51 -8.89 -2.56
N GLU A 210 13.21 -9.64 -3.62
CA GLU A 210 12.71 -9.08 -4.88
C GLU A 210 11.25 -8.62 -4.77
N MET A 211 10.47 -9.21 -3.86
CA MET A 211 9.09 -8.82 -3.57
C MET A 211 8.97 -7.54 -2.72
N ARG A 212 10.06 -7.08 -2.09
CA ARG A 212 10.14 -5.90 -1.22
C ARG A 212 10.53 -4.64 -1.99
#